data_AF-A0A5N5Q873-F1
#
_entry.id   AF-A0A5N5Q873-F1
#
_cell.length_a   1.000
_cell.length_b   1.000
_cell.length_c   1.000
_cell.angle_alpha   90.00
_cell.angle_beta   90.00
_cell.angle_gamma   90.00
#
_symmetry.space_group_name_H-M   'P 1'
#
loop_
_entity.id
_entity.type
_entity.pdbx_description
1 polymer ?
#
loop_
_entity_poly.entity_id
_entity_poly.type
_entity_poly.pdbx_seq_one_letter_code
_entity_poly.pdbx_strand_id
1 'polypeptide(L)'
;MTASLQVSERTIREIIRQWSSTGSIRTITATGPGVLGRPRALDFEAISYLRERIDNSPNLYLDEIKADLFETLGITIHASTISRTLKRFGITTKKISRRATERSEELRECYRLVTAGIPAECLVFTFWL
;
A
#
# COMPACT_ATOMS: atom_id res chain seq x y z
N MET A 1 9.89 6.25 -49.13
CA MET A 1 9.33 4.95 -48.69
C MET A 1 8.64 5.05 -47.32
N THR A 2 8.00 6.17 -46.97
CA THR A 2 7.36 6.40 -45.65
C THR A 2 5.82 6.40 -45.71
N ALA A 3 5.24 6.41 -46.91
CA ALA A 3 3.80 6.57 -47.10
C ALA A 3 2.96 5.35 -46.66
N SER A 4 3.57 4.16 -46.53
CA SER A 4 2.83 2.92 -46.23
C SER A 4 2.63 2.65 -44.74
N LEU A 5 3.37 3.30 -43.84
CA LEU A 5 3.41 2.91 -42.42
C LEU A 5 2.80 3.94 -41.46
N GLN A 6 2.36 5.12 -41.91
CA GLN A 6 1.86 6.20 -41.03
C GLN A 6 2.78 6.53 -39.83
N VAL A 7 4.09 6.30 -39.97
CA VAL A 7 5.08 6.61 -38.93
C VAL A 7 5.99 7.73 -39.43
N SER A 8 6.36 8.65 -38.54
CA SER A 8 7.27 9.75 -38.88
C SER A 8 8.65 9.25 -39.30
N GLU A 9 9.29 9.96 -40.23
CA GLU A 9 10.64 9.63 -40.69
C GLU A 9 11.67 9.67 -39.55
N ARG A 10 11.45 10.56 -38.55
CA ARG A 10 12.26 10.65 -37.34
C ARG A 10 12.24 9.33 -36.57
N THR A 11 11.05 8.75 -36.35
CA THR A 11 10.88 7.49 -35.62
C THR A 11 11.59 6.34 -36.33
N ILE A 12 11.52 6.31 -37.67
CA ILE A 12 12.22 5.30 -38.48
C ILE A 12 13.74 5.42 -38.29
N ARG A 13 14.29 6.64 -38.35
CA ARG A 13 15.72 6.88 -38.11
C ARG A 13 16.16 6.49 -36.70
N GLU A 14 15.34 6.78 -35.68
CA GLU A 14 15.62 6.39 -34.30
C GLU A 14 15.64 4.87 -34.11
N ILE A 15 14.66 4.15 -34.69
CA ILE A 15 14.60 2.69 -34.66
C ILE A 15 15.84 2.06 -35.31
N ILE A 16 16.22 2.54 -36.50
CA ILE A 16 17.40 2.04 -37.22
C ILE A 16 18.67 2.29 -36.38
N ARG A 17 18.84 3.51 -35.87
CA ARG A 17 19.99 3.87 -35.02
C ARG A 17 20.09 2.95 -33.80
N GLN A 18 18.97 2.71 -33.14
CA GLN A 18 18.89 1.88 -31.95
C GLN A 18 19.21 0.41 -32.23
N TRP A 19 18.70 -0.14 -33.33
CA TRP A 19 19.02 -1.49 -33.76
C TRP A 19 20.51 -1.63 -34.09
N SER A 20 21.09 -0.68 -34.83
CA SER A 20 22.51 -0.70 -35.18
C SER A 20 23.44 -0.59 -33.96
N SER A 21 23.05 0.14 -32.91
CA SER A 21 23.89 0.32 -31.72
C SER A 21 23.75 -0.79 -30.68
N THR A 22 22.59 -1.43 -30.58
CA THR A 22 22.23 -2.30 -29.44
C THR A 22 21.79 -3.70 -29.87
N GLY A 23 21.53 -3.94 -31.16
CA GLY A 23 21.01 -5.22 -31.67
C GLY A 23 19.59 -5.54 -31.19
N SER A 24 18.92 -4.59 -30.54
CA SER A 24 17.58 -4.74 -30.00
C SER A 24 16.87 -3.39 -29.94
N ILE A 25 15.59 -3.38 -30.27
CA ILE A 25 14.72 -2.20 -30.15
C ILE A 25 14.13 -2.23 -28.73
N ARG A 26 14.28 -1.13 -27.97
CA ARG A 26 13.61 -0.99 -26.68
C ARG A 26 12.12 -0.80 -26.93
N THR A 27 11.39 -1.90 -26.99
CA THR A 27 9.93 -1.86 -26.89
C THR A 27 9.59 -1.43 -25.47
N ILE A 28 8.51 -0.67 -25.28
CA ILE A 28 8.00 -0.31 -23.94
C ILE A 28 7.77 -1.56 -23.07
N THR A 29 7.61 -2.73 -23.70
CA THR A 29 7.47 -4.06 -23.09
C THR A 29 8.78 -4.79 -22.79
N ALA A 30 9.93 -4.34 -23.31
CA ALA A 30 11.24 -4.99 -23.08
C ALA A 30 11.71 -4.88 -21.63
N THR A 31 11.04 -4.05 -20.82
CA THR A 31 11.17 -4.01 -19.38
C THR A 31 9.82 -4.31 -18.69
N GLY A 32 9.03 -5.25 -19.20
CA GLY A 32 7.79 -5.70 -18.55
C GLY A 32 6.66 -4.63 -18.47
N PRO A 33 5.38 -5.06 -18.37
CA PRO A 33 4.30 -4.14 -18.06
C PRO A 33 4.45 -3.65 -16.61
N GLY A 34 5.17 -2.54 -16.39
CA GLY A 34 5.24 -1.88 -15.08
C GLY A 34 6.54 -1.21 -14.66
N VAL A 35 7.54 -1.06 -15.54
CA VAL A 35 8.85 -0.46 -15.20
C VAL A 35 9.01 1.00 -15.66
N LEU A 36 7.96 1.59 -16.22
CA LEU A 36 7.90 3.03 -16.40
C LEU A 36 7.49 3.70 -15.06
N GLY A 37 8.48 4.11 -14.25
CA GLY A 37 8.25 4.90 -13.03
C GLY A 37 9.42 4.92 -12.05
N ARG A 38 9.35 5.80 -11.03
CA ARG A 38 10.29 5.82 -9.90
C ARG A 38 10.30 4.45 -9.22
N PRO A 39 11.47 3.89 -8.86
CA PRO A 39 11.55 2.64 -8.11
C PRO A 39 10.68 2.73 -6.85
N ARG A 40 9.96 1.64 -6.57
CA ARG A 40 8.99 1.61 -5.47
C ARG A 40 9.73 1.63 -4.14
N ALA A 41 9.12 2.25 -3.14
CA ALA A 41 9.70 2.32 -1.79
C ALA A 41 9.77 0.94 -1.11
N LEU A 42 8.88 0.01 -1.49
CA LEU A 42 8.87 -1.38 -1.03
C LEU A 42 9.27 -2.27 -2.20
N ASP A 43 10.40 -2.95 -2.06
CA ASP A 43 10.88 -3.94 -3.02
C ASP A 43 10.13 -5.28 -2.87
N PHE A 44 10.27 -6.15 -3.88
CA PHE A 44 9.63 -7.46 -3.93
C PHE A 44 9.94 -8.34 -2.71
N GLU A 45 11.17 -8.29 -2.20
CA GLU A 45 11.58 -8.99 -0.99
C GLU A 45 10.80 -8.51 0.23
N ALA A 46 10.73 -7.20 0.45
CA ALA A 46 9.98 -6.60 1.54
C ALA A 46 8.47 -6.88 1.44
N ILE A 47 7.92 -6.97 0.22
CA ILE A 47 6.53 -7.38 0.00
C ILE A 47 6.29 -8.84 0.35
N SER A 48 7.25 -9.72 0.02
CA SER A 48 7.18 -11.15 0.35
C SER A 48 7.24 -11.36 1.85
N TYR A 49 8.14 -10.66 2.54
CA TYR A 49 8.21 -10.62 4.00
C TYR A 49 6.89 -10.16 4.62
N LEU A 50 6.32 -9.05 4.14
CA LEU A 50 5.03 -8.55 4.65
C LEU A 50 3.90 -9.55 4.46
N ARG A 51 3.87 -10.29 3.36
CA ARG A 51 2.85 -11.31 3.12
C ARG A 51 2.95 -12.41 4.18
N GLU A 52 4.14 -12.98 4.37
CA GLU A 52 4.37 -14.02 5.38
C GLU A 52 4.02 -13.51 6.79
N ARG A 53 4.39 -12.28 7.11
CA ARG A 53 4.10 -11.67 8.40
C ARG A 53 2.60 -11.52 8.65
N ILE A 54 1.86 -11.06 7.65
CA ILE A 54 0.40 -10.88 7.72
C ILE A 54 -0.32 -12.24 7.76
N ASP A 55 0.17 -13.23 7.03
CA ASP A 55 -0.40 -14.59 7.06
C ASP A 55 -0.24 -15.23 8.45
N ASN A 56 0.90 -15.00 9.11
CA ASN A 56 1.15 -15.46 10.48
C ASN A 56 0.42 -14.61 11.55
N SER A 57 0.13 -13.34 11.27
CA SER A 57 -0.45 -12.40 12.23
C SER A 57 -1.36 -11.37 11.54
N PRO A 58 -2.59 -11.74 11.18
CA PRO A 58 -3.49 -10.90 10.38
C PRO A 58 -4.04 -9.68 11.14
N ASN A 59 -3.74 -9.57 12.43
CA ASN A 59 -4.23 -8.53 13.33
C ASN A 59 -3.28 -7.33 13.48
N LEU A 60 -2.17 -7.32 12.75
CA LEU A 60 -1.18 -6.24 12.85
C LEU A 60 -1.74 -4.90 12.33
N TYR A 61 -1.56 -3.85 13.13
CA TYR A 61 -1.84 -2.47 12.74
C TYR A 61 -0.75 -1.94 11.79
N LEU A 62 -1.08 -0.91 11.01
CA LEU A 62 -0.12 -0.29 10.07
C LEU A 62 1.13 0.26 10.78
N ASP A 63 0.98 0.73 12.02
CA ASP A 63 2.08 1.29 12.80
C ASP A 63 3.00 0.19 13.34
N GLU A 64 2.43 -0.97 13.70
CA GLU A 64 3.19 -2.16 14.06
C GLU A 64 3.95 -2.71 12.86
N ILE A 65 3.29 -2.80 11.69
CA ILE A 65 3.95 -3.19 10.43
C ILE A 65 5.10 -2.22 10.09
N LYS A 66 4.91 -0.92 10.35
CA LYS A 66 5.95 0.07 10.13
C LYS A 66 7.16 -0.14 11.05
N ALA A 67 6.92 -0.43 12.33
CA ALA A 67 7.97 -0.74 13.29
C ALA A 67 8.70 -2.02 12.92
N ASP A 68 7.97 -3.07 12.58
CA ASP A 68 8.48 -4.38 12.16
C ASP A 68 9.36 -4.26 10.91
N LEU A 69 8.94 -3.49 9.89
CA LEU A 69 9.76 -3.19 8.70
C LEU A 69 11.04 -2.42 9.01
N PHE A 70 11.00 -1.54 10.01
CA PHE A 70 12.19 -0.80 10.44
C PHE A 70 13.16 -1.70 11.20
N GLU A 71 12.65 -2.52 12.13
CA GLU A 71 13.45 -3.41 12.96
C GLU A 71 14.08 -4.56 12.15
N THR A 72 13.35 -5.11 11.18
CA THR A 72 13.81 -6.28 10.41
C THR A 72 14.56 -5.93 9.13
N LEU A 73 14.11 -4.92 8.40
CA LEU A 73 14.67 -4.56 7.09
C LEU A 73 15.33 -3.18 7.08
N GLY A 74 15.28 -2.41 8.16
CA GLY A 74 15.82 -1.04 8.21
C GLY A 74 15.03 -0.05 7.36
N ILE A 75 13.81 -0.41 6.93
CA ILE A 75 13.04 0.35 5.95
C ILE A 75 12.11 1.35 6.65
N THR A 76 12.39 2.66 6.49
CA THR A 76 11.51 3.72 7.01
C THR A 76 10.50 4.16 5.95
N ILE A 77 9.23 3.78 6.15
CA ILE A 77 8.15 4.12 5.22
C ILE A 77 6.95 4.71 5.98
N HIS A 78 6.23 5.63 5.33
CA HIS A 78 5.00 6.21 5.88
C HIS A 78 3.84 5.20 5.83
N ALA A 79 2.97 5.20 6.84
CA ALA A 79 1.83 4.28 6.94
C ALA A 79 0.91 4.31 5.70
N SER A 80 0.74 5.48 5.07
CA SER A 80 -0.02 5.61 3.83
C SER A 80 0.61 4.87 2.64
N THR A 81 1.94 4.79 2.57
CA THR A 81 2.65 4.01 1.55
C THR A 81 2.46 2.52 1.80
N ILE A 82 2.55 2.06 3.06
CA ILE A 82 2.27 0.66 3.43
C ILE A 82 0.83 0.29 3.03
N SER A 83 -0.16 1.13 3.38
CA SER A 83 -1.56 0.91 3.02
C SER A 83 -1.79 0.80 1.52
N ARG A 84 -1.20 1.69 0.71
CA ARG A 84 -1.30 1.64 -0.77
C ARG A 84 -0.64 0.37 -1.32
N THR A 85 0.51 0.00 -0.78
CA THR A 85 1.22 -1.23 -1.17
C THR A 85 0.36 -2.46 -0.89
N LEU A 86 -0.17 -2.61 0.33
CA LEU A 86 -1.03 -3.73 0.71
C LEU A 86 -2.27 -3.84 -0.20
N LYS A 87 -2.97 -2.72 -0.43
CA LYS A 87 -4.13 -2.68 -1.34
C LYS A 87 -3.76 -3.13 -2.76
N ARG A 88 -2.61 -2.67 -3.27
CA ARG A 88 -2.13 -3.02 -4.61
C ARG A 88 -1.81 -4.51 -4.74
N PHE A 89 -1.37 -5.16 -3.68
CA PHE A 89 -1.10 -6.61 -3.66
C PHE A 89 -2.33 -7.45 -3.28
N GLY A 90 -3.53 -6.86 -3.27
CA GLY A 90 -4.78 -7.56 -2.94
C GLY A 90 -4.92 -7.89 -1.45
N ILE A 91 -4.07 -7.32 -0.60
CA ILE A 91 -4.14 -7.49 0.85
C ILE A 91 -5.13 -6.44 1.39
N THR A 92 -6.40 -6.80 1.42
CA THR A 92 -7.49 -5.97 1.93
C THR A 92 -7.90 -6.46 3.32
N THR A 93 -7.11 -6.18 4.36
CA THR A 93 -7.44 -6.68 5.70
C THR A 93 -8.35 -5.72 6.47
N LYS A 94 -9.50 -6.25 6.89
CA LYS A 94 -10.14 -5.95 8.19
C LYS A 94 -10.88 -7.20 8.66
N LYS A 95 -10.23 -8.05 9.45
CA LYS A 95 -10.94 -9.00 10.33
C LYS A 95 -10.45 -8.78 11.75
N ILE A 96 -11.05 -7.79 12.41
CA ILE A 96 -10.83 -7.53 13.83
C ILE A 96 -11.55 -8.66 14.60
N SER A 97 -10.89 -9.80 14.79
CA SER A 97 -11.37 -10.84 15.71
C SER A 97 -10.99 -10.53 17.17
N ARG A 98 -10.01 -9.65 17.40
CA ARG A 98 -9.58 -9.18 18.73
C ARG A 98 -10.50 -8.13 19.37
N ARG A 99 -11.79 -8.08 19.02
CA ARG A 99 -12.74 -7.19 19.72
C ARG A 99 -13.28 -7.80 21.02
N ALA A 100 -12.83 -9.00 21.39
CA ALA A 100 -13.43 -9.82 22.44
C ALA A 100 -12.52 -10.15 23.64
N THR A 101 -11.21 -9.85 23.60
CA THR A 101 -10.30 -10.24 24.71
C THR A 101 -9.95 -9.06 25.64
N GLU A 102 -9.80 -7.84 25.12
CA GLU A 102 -9.60 -6.64 25.95
C GLU A 102 -10.91 -6.02 26.45
N ARG A 103 -12.05 -6.63 26.11
CA ARG A 103 -13.37 -6.24 26.59
C ARG A 103 -13.53 -6.76 28.02
N SER A 104 -13.22 -5.94 29.02
CA SER A 104 -13.69 -6.18 30.40
C SER A 104 -15.15 -5.76 30.49
N GLU A 105 -16.01 -6.71 30.89
CA GLU A 105 -17.41 -6.45 31.21
C GLU A 105 -17.51 -5.41 32.34
N GLU A 106 -16.59 -5.46 33.32
CA GLU A 106 -16.56 -4.52 34.45
C GLU A 106 -16.25 -3.09 34.03
N LEU A 107 -15.25 -2.86 33.17
CA LEU A 107 -14.96 -1.52 32.65
C LEU A 107 -16.13 -0.98 31.82
N ARG A 108 -16.85 -1.87 31.14
CA ARG A 108 -18.03 -1.52 30.34
C ARG A 108 -19.22 -1.15 31.23
N GLU A 109 -19.40 -1.87 32.32
CA GLU A 109 -20.43 -1.58 33.31
C GLU A 109 -20.13 -0.29 34.06
N CYS A 110 -18.88 -0.09 34.48
CA CYS A 110 -18.42 1.17 35.06
C CYS A 110 -18.68 2.34 34.10
N TYR A 111 -18.32 2.20 32.83
CA TYR A 111 -18.62 3.22 31.81
C TYR A 111 -20.12 3.47 31.64
N ARG A 112 -20.96 2.41 31.62
CA ARG A 112 -22.42 2.55 31.54
C ARG A 112 -22.98 3.30 32.75
N LEU A 113 -22.54 2.97 33.96
CA LEU A 113 -22.99 3.63 35.19
C LEU A 113 -22.56 5.09 35.23
N VAL A 114 -21.31 5.39 34.87
CA VAL A 114 -20.80 6.76 34.77
C VAL A 114 -21.58 7.55 33.73
N THR A 115 -21.86 6.96 32.56
CA THR A 115 -22.57 7.65 31.47
C THR A 115 -24.07 7.80 31.76
N ALA A 116 -24.69 6.85 32.46
CA ALA A 116 -26.12 6.90 32.80
C ALA A 116 -26.47 8.08 33.72
N GLY A 117 -25.50 8.59 34.48
CA GLY A 117 -25.66 9.78 35.32
C GLY A 117 -25.43 11.11 34.58
N ILE A 118 -25.05 11.09 33.30
CA ILE A 118 -24.81 12.31 32.53
C ILE A 118 -26.16 12.80 31.98
N PRO A 119 -26.67 13.96 32.43
CA PRO A 119 -27.94 14.47 31.93
C PRO A 119 -27.79 14.92 30.47
N ALA A 120 -28.89 14.87 29.71
CA ALA A 120 -28.88 15.15 28.27
C ALA A 120 -28.37 16.55 27.93
N GLU A 121 -28.52 17.51 28.84
CA GLU A 121 -28.02 18.89 28.73
C GLU A 121 -26.49 19.00 28.70
N CYS A 122 -25.75 17.97 29.15
CA CYS A 122 -24.29 17.91 29.05
C CYS A 122 -23.79 17.36 27.71
N LEU A 123 -24.68 16.89 26.81
CA LEU A 123 -24.32 16.34 25.51
C LEU A 123 -24.23 17.46 24.47
N VAL A 124 -23.00 17.83 24.08
CA VAL A 124 -22.77 18.80 22.99
C VAL A 124 -22.48 18.05 21.70
N PHE A 125 -23.40 18.13 20.74
CA PHE A 125 -23.20 17.61 19.39
C PHE A 125 -22.58 18.68 18.52
N THR A 126 -21.29 18.55 18.23
CA THR A 126 -20.63 19.45 17.27
C THR A 126 -20.77 18.86 15.86
N PHE A 127 -21.55 19.54 15.03
CA PHE A 127 -21.57 19.28 13.59
C PHE A 127 -20.38 20.01 12.96
N TRP A 128 -19.39 19.25 12.49
CA TRP A 128 -18.39 19.76 11.56
C TRP A 128 -18.91 19.55 10.14
N LEU A 129 -19.23 20.66 9.45
CA LEU A 129 -19.52 20.73 8.01
C LEU A 129 -18.20 20.82 7.23
#